data_AF-A0A7C5XQE9-F1
#
_entry.id   AF-A0A7C5XQE9-F1
#
_cell.length_a   1.000
_cell.length_b   1.000
_cell.length_c   1.000
_cell.angle_alpha   90.00
_cell.angle_beta   90.00
_cell.angle_gamma   90.00
#
_symmetry.space_group_name_H-M   'P 1'
#
loop_
_entity.id
_entity.type
_entity.pdbx_description
1 polymer ?
#
loop_
_entity_poly.entity_id
_entity_poly.type
_entity_poly.pdbx_seq_one_letter_code
_entity_poly.pdbx_strand_id
1 'polypeptide(L)'
;LGRLLSRAYAARLANGIRFDRATPSAALGPAPGTRTGAGAHTTHLSVLDAEGNRVAATLTINYPFGSGFVPPGTGVLLNDEMDDFAIAPGVPNAYGLVGAEANAIAPGRRPLSSMSPTFLDDGTRVAIVGTPGGSRIISMVLHATLAFAEGAGARAMVARPRFHHQYLPDEVQHEPGAFAPAVAARLRALGHRLREVGPYGNMQAVVWNRRAGTVEAASDPRGIGAARVRPAVPPSREPAGRTMGSVTAR
;
A
#
# COMPACT_ATOMS: atom_id res chain seq x y z
N LEU A 1 13.79 -9.71 11.42
CA LEU A 1 12.94 -10.17 10.29
C LEU A 1 12.62 -11.67 10.34
N GLY A 2 13.62 -12.56 10.50
CA GLY A 2 13.42 -14.02 10.49
C GLY A 2 12.32 -14.55 11.42
N ARG A 3 12.16 -13.99 12.63
CA ARG A 3 11.04 -14.34 13.52
C ARG A 3 9.66 -14.00 12.93
N LEU A 4 9.50 -12.77 12.45
CA LEU A 4 8.22 -12.23 11.98
C LEU A 4 7.71 -12.92 10.71
N LEU A 5 8.64 -13.39 9.86
CA LEU A 5 8.32 -14.13 8.63
C LEU A 5 8.27 -15.65 8.83
N SER A 6 8.53 -16.16 10.03
CA SER A 6 8.58 -17.61 10.23
C SER A 6 7.18 -18.22 10.24
N ARG A 7 7.01 -19.34 9.54
CA ARG A 7 5.74 -20.10 9.53
C ARG A 7 5.33 -20.53 10.92
N ALA A 8 6.28 -20.94 11.76
CA ALA A 8 6.03 -21.34 13.14
C ALA A 8 5.48 -20.18 13.99
N TYR A 9 6.04 -18.97 13.84
CA TYR A 9 5.54 -17.79 14.53
C TYR A 9 4.14 -17.40 14.04
N ALA A 10 3.90 -17.41 12.73
CA ALA A 10 2.59 -17.15 12.16
C ALA A 10 1.55 -18.18 12.62
N ALA A 11 1.88 -19.47 12.64
CA ALA A 11 0.99 -20.53 13.13
C ALA A 11 0.66 -20.34 14.62
N ARG A 12 1.64 -19.95 15.44
CA ARG A 12 1.40 -19.63 16.86
C ARG A 12 0.44 -18.46 17.03
N LEU A 13 0.59 -17.40 16.23
CA LEU A 13 -0.34 -16.26 16.25
C LEU A 13 -1.74 -16.68 15.77
N ALA A 14 -1.83 -17.43 14.68
CA ALA A 14 -3.09 -17.93 14.14
C ALA A 14 -3.85 -18.81 15.15
N ASN A 15 -3.14 -19.69 15.88
CA ASN A 15 -3.73 -20.52 16.94
C ASN A 15 -4.23 -19.69 18.14
N GLY A 16 -3.76 -18.46 18.30
CA GLY A 16 -4.27 -17.53 19.31
C GLY A 16 -5.55 -16.80 18.89
N ILE A 17 -5.97 -16.91 17.62
CA ILE A 17 -7.19 -16.27 17.12
C ILE A 17 -8.40 -17.08 17.58
N ARG A 18 -9.32 -16.39 18.25
CA ARG A 18 -10.59 -16.95 18.69
C ARG A 18 -11.69 -16.59 17.71
N PHE A 19 -12.43 -17.60 17.23
CA PHE A 19 -13.53 -17.41 16.28
C PHE A 19 -14.87 -17.07 16.95
N ASP A 20 -14.96 -17.24 18.27
CA ASP A 20 -16.15 -17.05 19.10
C ASP A 20 -16.16 -15.74 19.89
N ARG A 21 -15.01 -15.07 20.09
CA ARG A 21 -14.95 -13.69 20.61
C ARG A 21 -13.67 -12.98 20.17
N ALA A 22 -13.76 -11.68 19.89
CA ALA A 22 -12.62 -10.80 19.68
C ALA A 22 -11.76 -10.72 20.95
N THR A 23 -10.44 -10.82 20.80
CA THR A 23 -9.52 -10.58 21.91
C THR A 23 -9.34 -9.07 22.06
N PRO A 24 -9.67 -8.46 23.22
CA PRO A 24 -9.45 -7.04 23.44
C PRO A 24 -7.97 -6.69 23.28
N SER A 25 -7.65 -5.60 22.59
CA SER A 25 -6.26 -5.18 22.38
C SER A 25 -5.51 -4.99 23.71
N ALA A 26 -6.17 -4.44 24.73
CA ALA A 26 -5.57 -4.27 26.06
C ALA A 26 -5.08 -5.57 26.71
N ALA A 27 -5.59 -6.74 26.30
CA ALA A 27 -5.15 -8.04 26.80
C ALA A 27 -3.85 -8.55 26.15
N LEU A 28 -3.35 -7.91 25.08
CA LEU A 28 -2.16 -8.33 24.34
C LEU A 28 -0.85 -7.67 24.84
N GLY A 29 -0.93 -6.83 25.87
CA GLY A 29 0.22 -6.20 26.53
C GLY A 29 0.16 -4.66 26.53
N PRO A 30 1.12 -3.99 27.17
CA PRO A 30 1.16 -2.53 27.24
C PRO A 30 1.16 -1.94 25.84
N ALA A 31 0.14 -1.13 25.60
CA ALA A 31 0.00 -0.36 24.40
C ALA A 31 0.77 0.94 24.54
N PRO A 32 1.72 1.22 23.65
CA PRO A 32 2.16 2.60 23.48
C PRO A 32 0.93 3.43 23.01
N GLY A 33 0.73 4.65 23.53
CA GLY A 33 -0.50 5.43 23.37
C GLY A 33 -0.78 5.86 21.92
N THR A 34 -2.03 5.85 21.48
CA THR A 34 -2.42 6.14 20.08
C THR A 34 -3.29 7.38 19.92
N ARG A 35 -3.04 8.17 18.88
CA ARG A 35 -3.96 9.16 18.30
C ARG A 35 -4.06 8.85 16.82
N THR A 36 -5.23 8.49 16.29
CA THR A 36 -5.39 8.40 14.83
C THR A 36 -5.21 9.79 14.24
N GLY A 37 -4.09 10.07 13.62
CA GLY A 37 -4.02 11.23 12.73
C GLY A 37 -4.19 10.78 11.27
N ALA A 38 -4.58 11.75 10.47
CA ALA A 38 -5.02 11.55 9.10
C ALA A 38 -3.96 12.14 8.16
N GLY A 39 -2.93 11.37 7.81
CA GLY A 39 -2.12 11.72 6.64
C GLY A 39 -2.64 10.97 5.41
N ALA A 40 -3.09 11.74 4.42
CA ALA A 40 -3.66 11.24 3.18
C ALA A 40 -2.79 11.61 1.95
N HIS A 41 -1.48 11.86 2.13
CA HIS A 41 -0.67 12.55 1.12
C HIS A 41 0.58 11.77 0.72
N THR A 42 0.28 10.65 0.09
CA THR A 42 1.22 9.78 -0.62
C THR A 42 0.63 9.56 -2.02
N THR A 43 1.43 9.21 -3.01
CA THR A 43 0.96 8.74 -4.31
C THR A 43 1.58 7.39 -4.65
N HIS A 44 0.91 6.61 -5.48
CA HIS A 44 1.42 5.34 -5.98
C HIS A 44 1.24 5.26 -7.49
N LEU A 45 2.20 4.63 -8.17
CA LEU A 45 2.11 4.28 -9.58
C LEU A 45 2.61 2.86 -9.81
N SER A 46 1.99 2.19 -10.77
CA SER A 46 2.29 0.82 -11.19
C SER A 46 2.49 0.80 -12.70
N VAL A 47 3.63 0.29 -13.16
CA VAL A 47 4.00 0.29 -14.59
C VAL A 47 4.46 -1.11 -15.01
N LEU A 48 4.01 -1.52 -16.20
CA LEU A 48 4.47 -2.70 -16.92
C LEU A 48 4.74 -2.26 -18.37
N ASP A 49 5.90 -2.61 -18.91
CA ASP A 49 6.20 -2.40 -20.33
C ASP A 49 6.12 -3.70 -21.15
N ALA A 50 6.33 -3.58 -22.46
CA ALA A 50 6.25 -4.69 -23.41
C ALA A 50 7.39 -5.71 -23.26
N GLU A 51 8.51 -5.32 -22.65
CA GLU A 51 9.66 -6.19 -22.38
C GLU A 51 9.49 -6.94 -21.04
N GLY A 52 8.45 -6.63 -20.28
CA GLY A 52 8.15 -7.23 -18.99
C GLY A 52 8.87 -6.57 -17.81
N ASN A 53 9.47 -5.39 -18.02
CA ASN A 53 9.97 -4.55 -16.93
C ASN A 53 8.79 -4.00 -16.13
N ARG A 54 8.99 -3.89 -14.82
CA ARG A 54 7.91 -3.64 -13.86
C ARG A 54 8.36 -2.67 -12.79
N VAL A 55 7.51 -1.70 -12.47
CA VAL A 55 7.77 -0.69 -11.43
C VAL A 55 6.56 -0.57 -10.52
N ALA A 56 6.79 -0.72 -9.21
CA ALA A 56 5.89 -0.28 -8.15
C ALA A 56 6.58 0.85 -7.39
N ALA A 57 6.03 2.06 -7.44
CA ALA A 57 6.63 3.22 -6.78
C ALA A 57 5.58 3.93 -5.91
N THR A 58 5.88 4.02 -4.62
CA THR A 58 5.10 4.79 -3.65
C THR A 58 5.96 5.97 -3.20
N LEU A 59 5.44 7.18 -3.33
CA LEU A 59 6.18 8.43 -3.11
C LEU A 59 5.38 9.34 -2.19
N THR A 60 6.06 10.05 -1.29
CA THR A 60 5.42 10.94 -0.32
C THR A 60 6.33 12.09 0.06
N ILE A 61 5.72 13.16 0.56
CA ILE A 61 6.37 14.25 1.28
C ILE A 61 5.83 14.32 2.72
N ASN A 62 5.32 13.19 3.22
CA ASN A 62 4.51 13.01 4.41
C ASN A 62 3.13 13.71 4.33
N TYR A 63 2.98 14.89 4.92
CA TYR A 63 1.69 15.61 4.96
C TYR A 63 1.34 16.33 3.64
N PRO A 64 0.10 16.85 3.46
CA PRO A 64 -0.17 17.66 2.28
C PRO A 64 0.73 18.90 2.33
N PHE A 65 1.47 19.11 1.25
CA PHE A 65 2.52 20.13 1.14
C PHE A 65 3.75 19.91 2.04
N GLY A 66 3.89 18.75 2.67
CA GLY A 66 5.00 18.41 3.55
C GLY A 66 5.21 19.47 4.62
N SER A 67 6.43 19.98 4.73
CA SER A 67 6.79 21.06 5.66
C SER A 67 6.17 22.43 5.33
N GLY A 68 5.58 22.59 4.14
CA GLY A 68 5.14 23.88 3.60
C GLY A 68 6.29 24.79 3.16
N PHE A 69 7.55 24.34 3.28
CA PHE A 69 8.73 25.14 2.94
C PHE A 69 9.25 24.84 1.53
N VAL A 70 9.49 25.92 0.77
CA VAL A 70 10.12 25.89 -0.55
C VAL A 70 11.40 26.73 -0.48
N PRO A 71 12.59 26.15 -0.69
CA PRO A 71 13.83 26.92 -0.75
C PRO A 71 13.74 27.99 -1.87
N PRO A 72 14.10 29.25 -1.59
CA PRO A 72 13.96 30.34 -2.56
C PRO A 72 14.60 30.03 -3.92
N GLY A 73 13.86 30.29 -5.00
CA GLY A 73 14.33 30.11 -6.38
C GLY A 73 14.30 28.66 -6.90
N THR A 74 13.96 27.66 -6.08
CA THR A 74 14.01 26.25 -6.51
C THR A 74 12.67 25.70 -7.01
N GLY A 75 11.55 26.18 -6.45
CA GLY A 75 10.23 25.58 -6.68
C GLY A 75 10.08 24.16 -6.08
N VAL A 76 11.04 23.69 -5.27
CA VAL A 76 11.03 22.35 -4.67
C VAL A 76 10.41 22.40 -3.29
N LEU A 77 9.31 21.69 -3.09
CA LEU A 77 8.65 21.57 -1.78
C LEU A 77 9.33 20.50 -0.92
N LEU A 78 9.71 20.86 0.31
CA LEU A 78 10.37 19.92 1.22
C LEU A 78 9.36 19.13 2.06
N ASN A 79 9.66 17.85 2.26
CA ASN A 79 8.89 16.96 3.13
C ASN A 79 8.99 17.34 4.61
N ASP A 80 8.09 16.80 5.42
CA ASP A 80 8.15 16.78 6.88
C ASP A 80 8.20 15.33 7.43
N GLU A 81 8.94 14.44 6.75
CA GLU A 81 9.00 13.00 7.07
C GLU A 81 9.58 12.69 8.47
N MET A 82 10.27 13.66 9.09
CA MET A 82 10.76 13.48 10.47
C MET A 82 9.63 13.25 11.48
N ASP A 83 8.41 13.67 11.18
CA ASP A 83 7.22 13.40 11.98
C ASP A 83 6.89 11.90 12.10
N ASP A 84 7.36 11.05 11.17
CA ASP A 84 7.16 9.61 11.27
C ASP A 84 7.99 8.93 12.38
N PHE A 85 8.97 9.63 12.97
CA PHE A 85 9.66 9.11 14.15
C PHE A 85 8.78 9.13 15.41
N ALA A 86 9.07 8.24 16.35
CA ALA A 86 8.53 8.34 17.69
C ALA A 86 9.24 9.46 18.45
N ILE A 87 8.47 10.49 18.81
CA ILE A 87 8.94 11.62 19.61
C ILE A 87 9.25 11.17 21.05
N ALA A 88 8.50 10.20 21.59
CA ALA A 88 8.80 9.50 22.84
C ALA A 88 8.14 8.11 22.87
N PRO A 89 8.66 7.12 23.64
CA PRO A 89 7.99 5.84 23.83
C PRO A 89 6.55 6.04 24.32
N GLY A 90 5.57 5.48 23.60
CA GLY A 90 4.17 5.64 23.96
C GLY A 90 3.50 6.92 23.47
N VAL A 91 4.22 7.82 22.79
CA VAL A 91 3.63 8.99 22.13
C VAL A 91 3.44 8.67 20.64
N PRO A 92 2.20 8.76 20.12
CA PRO A 92 1.90 8.44 18.73
C PRO A 92 2.35 9.57 17.80
N ASN A 93 2.76 9.19 16.59
CA ASN A 93 2.95 10.14 15.50
C ASN A 93 1.61 10.59 14.89
N ALA A 94 1.71 11.45 13.89
CA ALA A 94 0.67 11.87 12.97
C ALA A 94 -0.27 10.80 12.41
N TYR A 95 0.10 9.53 12.43
CA TYR A 95 -0.68 8.42 11.87
C TYR A 95 -1.23 7.50 12.94
N GLY A 96 -1.02 7.84 14.21
CA GLY A 96 -1.36 6.97 15.33
C GLY A 96 -0.50 5.74 15.44
N LEU A 97 0.60 5.69 14.69
CA LEU A 97 1.62 4.70 14.91
C LEU A 97 2.40 5.12 16.13
N VAL A 98 2.54 4.20 17.05
CA VAL A 98 3.33 4.42 18.25
C VAL A 98 4.60 3.65 18.07
N GLY A 99 5.67 4.38 17.81
CA GLY A 99 6.97 3.75 17.74
C GLY A 99 7.41 3.31 19.12
N ALA A 100 8.10 2.17 19.15
CA ALA A 100 8.99 1.82 20.24
C ALA A 100 10.30 2.63 20.12
N GLU A 101 11.22 2.47 21.07
CA GLU A 101 12.60 2.98 20.99
C GLU A 101 13.29 2.67 19.64
N ALA A 102 12.87 1.59 18.98
CA ALA A 102 13.33 1.20 17.65
C ALA A 102 13.10 2.27 16.56
N ASN A 103 12.08 3.11 16.69
CA ASN A 103 11.78 4.23 15.79
C ASN A 103 12.02 5.60 16.48
N ALA A 104 12.92 5.67 17.46
CA ALA A 104 13.31 6.94 18.06
C ALA A 104 14.23 7.75 17.13
N ILE A 105 14.10 9.08 17.21
CA ILE A 105 14.92 10.05 16.47
C ILE A 105 16.40 9.85 16.82
N ALA A 106 17.25 9.70 15.81
CA ALA A 106 18.69 9.82 15.95
C ALA A 106 19.36 10.27 14.64
N PRO A 107 20.54 10.91 14.68
CA PRO A 107 21.25 11.36 13.49
C PRO A 107 21.49 10.22 12.49
N GLY A 108 21.25 10.49 11.20
CA GLY A 108 21.44 9.53 10.11
C GLY A 108 20.43 8.38 10.07
N ARG A 109 19.49 8.29 11.03
CA ARG A 109 18.40 7.31 10.95
C ARG A 109 17.35 7.77 9.94
N ARG A 110 16.64 6.79 9.39
CA ARG A 110 15.48 7.00 8.52
C ARG A 110 14.21 6.65 9.30
N PRO A 111 13.14 7.45 9.19
CA PRO A 111 11.89 7.17 9.88
C PRO A 111 11.21 5.91 9.32
N LEU A 112 10.40 5.27 10.16
CA LEU A 112 9.58 4.13 9.77
C LEU A 112 8.46 4.58 8.82
N SER A 113 8.30 3.88 7.70
CA SER A 113 7.20 4.12 6.77
C SER A 113 6.29 2.90 6.66
N SER A 114 4.99 3.15 6.40
CA SER A 114 4.01 2.11 6.06
C SER A 114 3.91 1.83 4.55
N MET A 115 4.63 2.60 3.72
CA MET A 115 4.64 2.41 2.27
C MET A 115 5.02 0.98 1.90
N SER A 116 4.19 0.35 1.06
CA SER A 116 4.34 -1.06 0.69
C SER A 116 4.18 -1.25 -0.83
N PRO A 117 5.06 -0.67 -1.68
CA PRO A 117 5.06 -0.99 -3.12
C PRO A 117 5.33 -2.49 -3.30
N THR A 118 4.40 -3.20 -3.95
CA THR A 118 4.35 -4.66 -3.87
C THR A 118 4.21 -5.30 -5.25
N PHE A 119 4.98 -6.36 -5.47
CA PHE A 119 4.74 -7.33 -6.54
C PHE A 119 4.15 -8.62 -5.96
N LEU A 120 3.10 -9.12 -6.58
CA LEU A 120 2.52 -10.43 -6.30
C LEU A 120 2.76 -11.33 -7.51
N ASP A 121 3.31 -12.52 -7.34
CA ASP A 121 3.58 -13.46 -8.44
C ASP A 121 3.16 -14.86 -8.00
N ASP A 122 2.25 -15.50 -8.76
CA ASP A 122 1.81 -16.88 -8.53
C ASP A 122 2.40 -17.88 -9.55
N GLY A 123 3.41 -17.44 -10.31
CA GLY A 123 4.04 -18.17 -11.41
C GLY A 123 3.33 -17.96 -12.74
N THR A 124 2.01 -17.76 -12.75
CA THR A 124 1.21 -17.59 -13.97
C THR A 124 0.72 -16.16 -14.20
N ARG A 125 0.58 -15.40 -13.12
CA ARG A 125 0.11 -14.02 -13.08
C ARG A 125 1.05 -13.19 -12.23
N VAL A 126 1.15 -11.91 -12.56
CA VAL A 126 1.84 -10.90 -11.76
C VAL A 126 0.88 -9.77 -11.49
N ALA A 127 0.79 -9.33 -10.24
CA ALA A 127 0.21 -8.04 -9.92
C ALA A 127 1.29 -7.05 -9.45
N ILE A 128 1.15 -5.81 -9.88
CA ILE A 128 1.93 -4.66 -9.42
C ILE A 128 0.94 -3.78 -8.68
N VAL A 129 1.16 -3.54 -7.40
CA VAL A 129 0.17 -2.87 -6.55
C VAL A 129 0.81 -2.02 -5.47
N GLY A 130 0.10 -0.95 -5.14
CA GLY A 130 0.36 -0.13 -3.96
C GLY A 130 -0.66 0.98 -3.87
N THR A 131 -0.62 1.70 -2.76
CA THR A 131 -1.60 2.72 -2.44
C THR A 131 -1.01 3.70 -1.43
N PRO A 132 -1.48 4.96 -1.42
CA PRO A 132 -1.33 5.83 -0.25
C PRO A 132 -2.30 5.45 0.88
N GLY A 133 -2.13 6.08 2.04
CA GLY A 133 -3.09 5.99 3.16
C GLY A 133 -2.49 5.72 4.54
N GLY A 134 -1.24 6.12 4.79
CA GLY A 134 -0.59 5.99 6.10
C GLY A 134 -0.54 4.55 6.61
N SER A 135 -0.88 4.34 7.89
CA SER A 135 -0.93 3.02 8.53
C SER A 135 -1.86 2.02 7.81
N ARG A 136 -2.88 2.51 7.09
CA ARG A 136 -3.85 1.66 6.37
C ARG A 136 -3.27 1.02 5.11
N ILE A 137 -2.12 1.50 4.60
CA ILE A 137 -1.46 0.94 3.41
C ILE A 137 -1.27 -0.57 3.55
N ILE A 138 -0.83 -1.01 4.72
CA ILE A 138 -0.54 -2.42 5.02
C ILE A 138 -1.80 -3.28 4.83
N SER A 139 -2.94 -2.88 5.43
CA SER A 139 -4.19 -3.64 5.30
C SER A 139 -4.75 -3.59 3.88
N MET A 140 -4.63 -2.45 3.19
CA MET A 140 -5.10 -2.34 1.80
C MET A 140 -4.31 -3.24 0.85
N VAL A 141 -2.99 -3.28 0.98
CA VAL A 141 -2.13 -4.20 0.20
C VAL A 141 -2.44 -5.66 0.56
N LEU A 142 -2.74 -5.96 1.83
CA LEU A 142 -3.20 -7.29 2.23
C LEU A 142 -4.52 -7.67 1.54
N HIS A 143 -5.52 -6.77 1.49
CA HIS A 143 -6.79 -7.02 0.78
C HIS A 143 -6.57 -7.30 -0.70
N ALA A 144 -5.69 -6.53 -1.35
CA ALA A 144 -5.32 -6.77 -2.74
C ALA A 144 -4.61 -8.13 -2.93
N THR A 145 -3.74 -8.49 -1.99
CA THR A 145 -3.04 -9.79 -1.99
C THR A 145 -4.00 -10.96 -1.90
N LEU A 146 -4.98 -10.89 -1.00
CA LEU A 146 -6.03 -11.90 -0.87
C LEU A 146 -6.89 -11.97 -2.13
N ALA A 147 -7.30 -10.82 -2.68
CA ALA A 147 -8.07 -10.78 -3.93
C ALA A 147 -7.31 -11.41 -5.10
N PHE A 148 -6.02 -11.11 -5.25
CA PHE A 148 -5.18 -11.71 -6.28
C PHE A 148 -5.09 -13.24 -6.14
N ALA A 149 -4.89 -13.73 -4.91
CA ALA A 149 -4.88 -15.16 -4.60
C ALA A 149 -6.23 -15.84 -4.91
N GLU A 150 -7.35 -15.13 -4.74
CA GLU A 150 -8.70 -15.57 -5.12
C GLU A 150 -8.98 -15.51 -6.64
N GLY A 151 -8.04 -15.05 -7.45
CA GLY A 151 -8.20 -15.00 -8.92
C GLY A 151 -8.54 -13.63 -9.50
N ALA A 152 -8.67 -12.59 -8.67
CA ALA A 152 -9.14 -11.27 -9.11
C ALA A 152 -8.17 -10.57 -10.07
N GLY A 153 -8.73 -9.87 -11.06
CA GLY A 153 -8.04 -8.91 -11.92
C GLY A 153 -7.93 -7.52 -11.29
N ALA A 154 -7.26 -6.59 -11.98
CA ALA A 154 -6.88 -5.29 -11.43
C ALA A 154 -8.09 -4.48 -10.91
N ARG A 155 -9.19 -4.46 -11.68
CA ARG A 155 -10.40 -3.68 -11.34
C ARG A 155 -11.07 -4.17 -10.06
N ALA A 156 -11.18 -5.49 -9.90
CA ALA A 156 -11.78 -6.09 -8.71
C ALA A 156 -10.91 -5.87 -7.47
N MET A 157 -9.58 -5.91 -7.62
CA MET A 157 -8.63 -5.63 -6.54
C MET A 157 -8.78 -4.19 -6.00
N VAL A 158 -8.77 -3.18 -6.88
CA VAL A 158 -8.82 -1.77 -6.43
C VAL A 158 -10.20 -1.37 -5.91
N ALA A 159 -11.28 -1.95 -6.45
CA ALA A 159 -12.65 -1.63 -6.06
C ALA A 159 -13.13 -2.34 -4.79
N ARG A 160 -12.44 -3.39 -4.33
CA ARG A 160 -12.85 -4.19 -3.16
C ARG A 160 -13.15 -3.29 -1.95
N PRO A 161 -14.30 -3.46 -1.27
CA PRO A 161 -14.61 -2.69 -0.07
C PRO A 161 -13.56 -2.93 1.03
N ARG A 162 -13.21 -1.87 1.77
CA ARG A 162 -12.07 -1.91 2.69
C ARG A 162 -12.48 -1.84 4.15
N PHE A 163 -11.72 -2.55 4.97
CA PHE A 163 -11.72 -2.43 6.42
C PHE A 163 -10.30 -2.54 6.98
N HIS A 164 -10.10 -2.05 8.20
CA HIS A 164 -8.79 -1.90 8.82
C HIS A 164 -8.88 -2.01 10.34
N HIS A 165 -7.95 -2.73 10.94
CA HIS A 165 -7.70 -2.75 12.39
C HIS A 165 -6.17 -2.75 12.58
N GLN A 166 -5.67 -1.92 13.46
CA GLN A 166 -4.23 -1.69 13.66
C GLN A 166 -3.82 -1.82 15.12
N TYR A 167 -4.44 -2.77 15.82
CA TYR A 167 -4.31 -2.95 17.27
C TYR A 167 -4.94 -1.82 18.08
N LEU A 168 -4.52 -0.57 17.86
CA LEU A 168 -5.09 0.61 18.49
C LEU A 168 -5.35 1.77 17.52
N PRO A 169 -6.46 2.52 17.67
CA PRO A 169 -7.56 2.26 18.62
C PRO A 169 -8.21 0.90 18.36
N ASP A 170 -8.74 0.27 19.42
CA ASP A 170 -9.33 -1.07 19.35
C ASP A 170 -10.72 -1.03 18.70
N GLU A 171 -10.72 -0.78 17.40
CA GLU A 171 -11.88 -0.66 16.53
C GLU A 171 -11.53 -1.16 15.12
N VAL A 172 -12.52 -1.72 14.45
CA VAL A 172 -12.46 -2.01 13.02
C VAL A 172 -13.02 -0.80 12.28
N GLN A 173 -12.14 -0.06 11.62
CA GLN A 173 -12.52 1.01 10.70
C GLN A 173 -12.96 0.39 9.38
N HIS A 174 -14.08 0.83 8.81
CA HIS A 174 -14.57 0.30 7.55
C HIS A 174 -15.22 1.38 6.68
N GLU A 175 -15.18 1.18 5.37
CA GLU A 175 -15.89 2.04 4.44
C GLU A 175 -17.41 1.81 4.51
N PRO A 176 -18.23 2.77 4.02
CA PRO A 176 -19.67 2.56 3.91
C PRO A 176 -19.97 1.35 3.01
N GLY A 177 -20.87 0.48 3.46
CA GLY A 177 -21.23 -0.73 2.71
C GLY A 177 -20.15 -1.82 2.66
N ALA A 178 -19.04 -1.69 3.39
CA ALA A 178 -17.99 -2.72 3.43
C ALA A 178 -18.46 -4.05 4.03
N PHE A 179 -19.47 -4.01 4.89
CA PHE A 179 -20.10 -5.20 5.48
C PHE A 179 -21.59 -5.21 5.20
N ALA A 180 -22.11 -6.38 4.83
CA ALA A 180 -23.56 -6.61 4.86
C ALA A 180 -24.09 -6.45 6.30
N PRO A 181 -25.33 -5.98 6.51
CA PRO A 181 -25.87 -5.73 7.86
C PRO A 181 -25.76 -6.93 8.81
N ALA A 182 -26.01 -8.14 8.31
CA ALA A 182 -25.88 -9.38 9.09
C ALA A 182 -24.43 -9.67 9.51
N VAL A 183 -23.45 -9.37 8.65
CA VAL A 183 -22.03 -9.53 8.97
C VAL A 183 -21.61 -8.51 10.02
N ALA A 184 -22.03 -7.25 9.88
CA ALA A 184 -21.74 -6.21 10.86
C ALA A 184 -22.36 -6.53 12.23
N ALA A 185 -23.59 -7.03 12.27
CA ALA A 185 -24.24 -7.49 13.50
C ALA A 185 -23.47 -8.64 14.16
N ARG A 186 -23.04 -9.63 13.37
CA ARG A 186 -22.24 -10.76 13.87
C ARG A 186 -20.88 -10.32 14.42
N LEU A 187 -20.18 -9.41 13.74
CA LEU A 187 -18.91 -8.86 14.22
C LEU A 187 -19.08 -8.13 15.56
N ARG A 188 -20.15 -7.34 15.72
CA ARG A 188 -20.47 -6.70 17.01
C ARG A 188 -20.79 -7.73 18.10
N ALA A 189 -21.54 -8.79 17.77
CA ALA A 189 -21.82 -9.88 18.72
C ALA A 189 -20.56 -10.63 19.15
N LEU A 190 -19.55 -10.73 18.29
CA LEU A 190 -18.23 -11.27 18.62
C LEU A 190 -17.40 -10.29 19.48
N GLY A 191 -17.84 -9.05 19.69
CA GLY A 191 -17.16 -8.05 20.52
C GLY A 191 -16.35 -7.01 19.75
N HIS A 192 -16.38 -7.00 18.42
CA HIS A 192 -15.70 -5.97 17.63
C HIS A 192 -16.44 -4.63 17.71
N ARG A 193 -15.70 -3.55 17.98
CA ARG A 193 -16.19 -2.18 17.79
C ARG A 193 -16.05 -1.83 16.31
N LEU A 194 -17.16 -1.53 15.64
CA LEU A 194 -17.15 -1.12 14.25
C LEU A 194 -17.28 0.39 14.16
N ARG A 195 -16.40 1.02 13.39
CA ARG A 195 -16.44 2.45 13.10
C ARG A 195 -16.47 2.65 11.60
N GLU A 196 -17.57 3.20 11.11
CA GLU A 196 -17.64 3.64 9.72
C GLU A 196 -16.78 4.90 9.54
N VAL A 197 -16.00 4.92 8.47
CA VAL A 197 -15.17 6.05 8.05
C VAL A 197 -15.42 6.32 6.57
N GLY A 198 -15.10 7.53 6.10
CA GLY A 198 -15.16 7.84 4.67
C GLY A 198 -14.22 6.94 3.84
N PRO A 199 -14.40 6.87 2.51
CA PRO A 199 -13.50 6.14 1.62
C PRO A 199 -12.04 6.59 1.80
N TYR A 200 -11.10 5.66 1.69
CA TYR A 200 -9.67 5.95 1.89
C TYR A 200 -8.77 5.18 0.94
N GLY A 201 -7.56 5.70 0.75
CA GLY A 201 -6.57 5.16 -0.18
C GLY A 201 -6.79 5.61 -1.63
N ASN A 202 -5.87 5.22 -2.49
CA ASN A 202 -5.94 5.47 -3.94
C ASN A 202 -5.07 4.43 -4.65
N MET A 203 -5.49 3.17 -4.56
CA MET A 203 -4.73 2.02 -5.06
C MET A 203 -4.63 2.02 -6.58
N GLN A 204 -3.41 1.85 -7.09
CA GLN A 204 -3.19 1.57 -8.50
C GLN A 204 -2.74 0.12 -8.66
N ALA A 205 -3.26 -0.55 -9.68
CA ALA A 205 -2.94 -1.95 -9.94
C ALA A 205 -2.75 -2.22 -11.43
N VAL A 206 -1.73 -3.03 -11.74
CA VAL A 206 -1.56 -3.70 -13.03
C VAL A 206 -1.51 -5.20 -12.78
N VAL A 207 -2.29 -5.98 -13.52
CA VAL A 207 -2.28 -7.44 -13.48
C VAL A 207 -1.91 -7.96 -14.86
N TRP A 208 -0.79 -8.69 -14.94
CA TRP A 208 -0.33 -9.38 -16.13
C TRP A 208 -0.60 -10.87 -15.99
N ASN A 209 -1.49 -11.41 -16.83
CA ASN A 209 -1.70 -12.84 -16.95
C ASN A 209 -0.80 -13.40 -18.06
N ARG A 210 0.33 -14.00 -17.66
CA ARG A 210 1.31 -14.55 -18.60
C ARG A 210 0.74 -15.74 -19.40
N ARG A 211 -0.15 -16.51 -18.78
CA ARG A 211 -0.79 -17.67 -19.42
C ARG A 211 -1.78 -17.26 -20.50
N ALA A 212 -2.61 -16.26 -20.24
CA ALA A 212 -3.62 -15.77 -21.18
C ALA A 212 -3.06 -14.72 -22.16
N GLY A 213 -1.86 -14.18 -21.91
CA GLY A 213 -1.28 -13.11 -22.70
C GLY A 213 -2.01 -11.77 -22.53
N THR A 214 -2.71 -11.57 -21.40
CA THR A 214 -3.53 -10.37 -21.16
C THR A 214 -2.94 -9.48 -20.08
N VAL A 215 -3.18 -8.17 -20.20
CA VAL A 215 -2.83 -7.17 -19.19
C VAL A 215 -4.08 -6.38 -18.84
N GLU A 216 -4.34 -6.27 -17.55
CA GLU A 216 -5.36 -5.41 -16.98
C GLU A 216 -4.70 -4.31 -16.15
N ALA A 217 -5.24 -3.10 -16.21
CA ALA A 217 -4.81 -2.01 -15.34
C ALA A 217 -6.04 -1.29 -14.79
N ALA A 218 -5.99 -0.91 -13.52
CA ALA A 218 -7.08 -0.19 -12.87
C ALA A 218 -6.56 0.85 -11.89
N SER A 219 -7.26 1.98 -11.86
CA SER A 219 -7.15 3.01 -10.83
C SER A 219 -8.30 2.87 -9.84
N ASP A 220 -8.03 3.18 -8.58
CA ASP A 220 -9.04 3.20 -7.53
C ASP A 220 -10.24 4.06 -7.91
N PRO A 221 -11.48 3.55 -7.83
CA PRO A 221 -12.66 4.35 -8.10
C PRO A 221 -12.90 5.47 -7.08
N ARG A 222 -12.20 5.46 -5.94
CA ARG A 222 -12.36 6.45 -4.85
C ARG A 222 -11.54 7.71 -5.07
N GLY A 223 -10.46 7.63 -5.84
CA GLY A 223 -9.46 8.68 -5.97
C GLY A 223 -9.34 9.20 -7.39
N ILE A 224 -8.55 10.26 -7.54
CA ILE A 224 -8.10 10.71 -8.85
C ILE A 224 -7.06 9.73 -9.39
N GLY A 225 -7.18 9.35 -10.66
CA GLY A 225 -6.24 8.43 -11.29
C GLY A 225 -6.74 7.99 -12.66
N ALA A 226 -5.83 7.44 -13.46
CA ALA A 226 -6.18 6.83 -14.73
C ALA A 226 -5.31 5.60 -14.97
N ALA A 227 -5.96 4.56 -15.50
CA ALA A 227 -5.29 3.36 -15.97
C ALA A 227 -5.51 3.20 -17.47
N ARG A 228 -4.43 2.83 -18.17
CA ARG A 228 -4.44 2.61 -19.61
C ARG A 228 -3.55 1.41 -19.92
N VAL A 229 -4.08 0.51 -20.74
CA VAL A 229 -3.29 -0.54 -21.38
C VAL A 229 -3.18 -0.15 -22.84
N ARG A 230 -1.95 -0.11 -23.37
CA ARG A 230 -1.69 0.16 -24.78
C ARG A 230 -1.11 -1.09 -25.41
N PRO A 231 -1.54 -1.47 -26.62
CA PRO A 231 -0.82 -2.48 -27.40
C PRO A 231 0.64 -2.05 -27.57
N ALA A 232 1.56 -3.00 -27.52
CA ALA A 232 2.94 -2.73 -27.90
C ALA A 232 2.95 -2.25 -29.35
N VAL A 233 3.51 -1.05 -29.59
CA VAL A 233 3.81 -0.62 -30.95
C VAL A 233 4.97 -1.50 -31.42
N PRO A 234 4.84 -2.26 -32.53
CA PRO A 234 5.97 -3.00 -33.07
C PRO A 234 7.11 -2.01 -33.30
N PRO A 235 8.38 -2.36 -32.98
CA PRO A 235 9.50 -1.50 -33.34
C PRO A 235 9.39 -1.18 -34.83
N SER A 236 9.45 0.11 -35.17
CA SER A 236 9.42 0.55 -36.57
C SER A 236 10.52 -0.21 -37.30
N ARG A 237 10.16 -0.98 -38.34
CA ARG A 237 11.15 -1.52 -39.26
C ARG A 237 11.85 -0.32 -39.88
N GLU A 238 13.06 0.01 -39.41
CA GLU A 238 13.95 0.83 -40.23
C GLU A 238 14.09 0.14 -41.59
N PRO A 239 13.94 0.86 -42.71
CA PRO A 239 14.17 0.25 -44.01
C PRO A 239 15.62 -0.19 -44.06
N ALA A 240 15.83 -1.50 -44.18
CA ALA A 240 17.12 -2.09 -44.51
C ALA A 240 17.55 -1.55 -45.89
N GLY A 241 18.34 -0.48 -45.91
CA GLY A 241 18.66 0.17 -47.17
C GLY A 241 19.32 1.54 -47.06
N ARG A 242 20.44 1.65 -46.33
CA ARG A 242 21.51 2.57 -46.72
C ARG A 242 22.84 1.85 -46.60
N THR A 243 23.30 1.37 -47.74
CA THR A 243 24.68 0.97 -48.02
C THR A 243 25.64 2.00 -47.40
N MET A 244 26.56 1.54 -46.57
CA MET A 244 27.72 2.32 -46.14
C MET A 244 28.48 2.79 -47.38
N GLY A 245 28.43 4.10 -47.66
CA GLY A 245 29.37 4.75 -48.55
C GLY A 245 30.77 4.67 -47.93
N SER A 246 31.72 4.14 -48.69
CA SER A 246 33.13 4.07 -48.34
C SER A 246 33.68 5.46 -47.99
N VAL A 247 34.20 5.62 -46.79
CA VAL A 247 35.10 6.73 -46.44
C VAL A 247 36.52 6.24 -46.64
N THR A 248 37.13 6.58 -47.77
CA THR A 248 38.58 6.51 -47.95
C THR A 248 39.22 7.67 -47.19
N ALA A 249 40.12 7.33 -46.27
CA ALA A 249 40.98 8.30 -45.60
C ALA A 249 41.95 8.97 -46.59
N ARG A 250 42.06 10.29 -46.50
CA ARG A 250 43.27 11.07 -46.82
C ARG A 250 43.57 11.94 -45.62
#